data_AF-A0AAU9ZCD8-F1
#
_entry.id   AF-A0AAU9ZCD8-F1
#
_cell.length_a   1.000
_cell.length_b   1.000
_cell.length_c   1.000
_cell.angle_alpha   90.00
_cell.angle_beta   90.00
_cell.angle_gamma   90.00
#
_symmetry.space_group_name_H-M   'P 1'
#
loop_
_entity.id
_entity.type
_entity.pdbx_description
1 polymer ?
#
loop_
_entity_poly.entity_id
_entity_poly.type
_entity_poly.pdbx_seq_one_letter_code
_entity_poly.pdbx_strand_id
1 'polypeptide(L)'
;MLFNSVLRQPQLGVLRNGWSSHYPLQSLLSGYQCNCNDEHTSYGETGVPVPPFGCTFCTAPTMEHILAVANEEGFVRLYNTESQTSRKTCFKEWMAHWNAVFDLAWVPGELKLQQVIKQPNFGM
;
A
#
# COMPACT_ATOMS: atom_id res chain seq x y z
N MET A 1 3.87 -3.34 -8.56
CA MET A 1 3.96 -4.34 -9.67
C MET A 1 2.64 -5.05 -10.07
N LEU A 2 1.47 -4.71 -9.50
CA LEU A 2 0.21 -5.37 -9.89
C LEU A 2 -0.27 -5.04 -11.32
N PHE A 3 -0.26 -3.76 -11.72
CA PHE A 3 -0.83 -3.36 -13.02
C PHE A 3 0.04 -3.78 -14.23
N ASN A 4 1.36 -3.58 -14.15
CA ASN A 4 2.28 -3.96 -15.23
C ASN A 4 2.43 -5.48 -15.41
N SER A 5 2.22 -6.27 -14.35
CA SER A 5 2.23 -7.73 -14.44
C SER A 5 0.97 -8.26 -15.15
N VAL A 6 -0.21 -7.71 -14.83
CA VAL A 6 -1.48 -7.99 -15.52
C VAL A 6 -1.40 -7.64 -17.01
N LEU A 7 -0.86 -6.48 -17.37
CA LEU A 7 -0.70 -6.06 -18.78
C LEU A 7 0.26 -6.94 -19.59
N ARG A 8 1.22 -7.59 -18.93
CA ARG A 8 2.24 -8.42 -19.59
C ARG A 8 1.89 -9.91 -19.61
N GLN A 9 0.77 -10.32 -19.03
CA GLN A 9 0.35 -11.73 -19.06
C GLN A 9 0.01 -12.16 -20.49
N PRO A 10 0.66 -13.22 -21.02
CA PRO A 10 0.42 -13.71 -22.39
C PRO A 10 -0.97 -14.35 -22.58
N GLN A 11 -1.75 -14.54 -21.50
CA GLN A 11 -3.14 -15.01 -21.57
C GLN A 11 -4.07 -14.03 -22.32
N LEU A 12 -3.66 -12.77 -22.51
CA LEU A 12 -4.40 -11.77 -23.27
C LEU A 12 -4.28 -11.90 -24.80
N GLY A 13 -3.63 -12.97 -25.30
CA GLY A 13 -3.88 -13.53 -26.64
C GLY A 13 -3.63 -12.65 -27.87
N VAL A 14 -3.11 -11.42 -27.73
CA VAL A 14 -2.92 -10.52 -28.87
C VAL A 14 -1.51 -9.94 -28.87
N LEU A 15 -0.58 -10.70 -29.44
CA LEU A 15 0.59 -10.13 -30.10
C LEU A 15 0.09 -9.52 -31.41
N ARG A 16 -0.25 -8.22 -31.42
CA ARG A 16 -0.47 -7.54 -32.69
C ARG A 16 -0.19 -6.04 -32.63
N ASN A 17 0.72 -5.65 -33.52
CA ASN A 17 1.05 -4.31 -33.97
C ASN A 17 -0.15 -3.35 -33.97
N GLY A 18 0.01 -2.20 -33.33
CA GLY A 18 -0.93 -1.09 -33.37
C GLY A 18 -1.46 -0.74 -31.98
N TRP A 19 -0.84 0.26 -31.35
CA TRP A 19 -1.29 0.82 -30.07
C TRP A 19 -2.70 1.37 -30.17
N SER A 20 -3.68 0.64 -29.66
CA SER A 20 -4.96 1.17 -29.20
C SER A 20 -5.07 0.88 -27.71
N SER A 21 -5.16 1.97 -26.92
CA SER A 21 -4.97 2.01 -25.46
C SER A 21 -6.15 1.45 -24.64
N HIS A 22 -7.09 0.73 -25.24
CA HIS A 22 -8.32 0.31 -24.55
C HIS A 22 -8.32 -1.20 -24.27
N TYR A 23 -7.67 -1.57 -23.17
CA TYR A 23 -7.92 -2.87 -22.55
C TYR A 23 -9.31 -2.83 -21.90
N PRO A 24 -10.25 -3.71 -22.28
CA PRO A 24 -11.53 -3.77 -21.60
C PRO A 24 -11.31 -4.14 -20.13
N LEU A 25 -12.00 -3.44 -19.21
CA LEU A 25 -11.89 -3.64 -17.76
C LEU A 25 -11.99 -5.13 -17.38
N GLN A 26 -12.86 -5.87 -18.07
CA GLN A 26 -13.05 -7.30 -17.86
C GLN A 26 -11.76 -8.12 -18.02
N SER A 27 -10.92 -7.77 -18.99
CA SER A 27 -9.64 -8.46 -19.21
C SER A 27 -8.60 -8.12 -18.14
N LEU A 28 -8.63 -6.90 -17.59
CA LEU A 28 -7.78 -6.52 -16.45
C LEU A 28 -8.22 -7.26 -15.18
N LEU A 29 -9.53 -7.35 -14.95
CA LEU A 29 -10.09 -8.06 -13.81
C LEU A 29 -9.79 -9.56 -13.87
N SER A 30 -9.80 -10.18 -15.06
CA SER A 30 -9.48 -11.61 -15.21
C SER A 30 -8.03 -11.96 -14.87
N GLY A 31 -7.10 -11.00 -14.98
CA GLY A 31 -5.70 -11.19 -14.60
C GLY A 31 -5.41 -10.88 -13.13
N TYR A 32 -6.39 -10.37 -12.37
CA TYR A 32 -6.19 -10.00 -10.98
C TYR A 32 -6.11 -11.26 -10.11
N GLN A 33 -4.95 -11.49 -9.51
CA GLN A 33 -4.69 -12.64 -8.65
C GLN A 33 -4.16 -12.17 -7.29
N CYS A 34 -4.62 -12.80 -6.22
CA CYS A 34 -3.99 -12.67 -4.91
C CYS A 34 -2.72 -13.51 -4.90
N ASN A 35 -1.59 -12.90 -4.56
CA ASN A 35 -0.31 -13.56 -4.44
C ASN A 35 0.09 -13.61 -2.97
N CYS A 36 0.32 -14.80 -2.40
CA CYS A 36 0.73 -14.95 -1.00
C CYS A 36 2.09 -14.28 -0.71
N ASN A 37 2.91 -14.04 -1.74
CA ASN A 37 4.16 -13.29 -1.58
C ASN A 37 3.96 -11.79 -1.30
N ASP A 38 2.76 -11.27 -1.59
CA ASP A 38 2.36 -9.88 -1.34
C ASP A 38 1.60 -9.76 0.01
N GLU A 39 1.55 -10.84 0.80
CA GLU A 39 0.96 -10.83 2.14
C GLU A 39 1.92 -10.17 3.14
N HIS A 40 1.41 -9.20 3.88
CA HIS A 40 2.15 -8.49 4.91
C HIS A 40 1.35 -8.48 6.21
N THR A 41 1.86 -9.17 7.22
CA THR A 41 1.31 -9.11 8.58
C THR A 41 1.74 -7.82 9.27
N SER A 42 0.77 -7.07 9.79
CA SER A 42 1.01 -5.90 10.63
C SER A 42 1.25 -6.34 12.07
N TYR A 43 2.28 -5.78 12.70
CA TYR A 43 2.66 -6.10 14.08
C TYR A 43 2.63 -4.87 14.96
N GLY A 44 2.39 -5.10 16.24
CA GLY A 44 2.51 -4.12 17.32
C GLY A 44 3.88 -4.13 17.98
N GLU A 45 3.97 -3.47 19.14
CA GLU A 45 5.16 -3.50 20.01
C GLU A 45 5.37 -4.90 20.62
N THR A 46 4.29 -5.61 20.91
CA THR A 46 4.31 -6.93 21.57
C THR A 46 4.64 -8.10 20.64
N GLY A 47 4.85 -7.85 19.35
CA GLY A 47 5.08 -8.89 18.34
C GLY A 47 3.84 -9.73 18.00
N VAL A 48 2.69 -9.40 18.58
CA VAL A 48 1.39 -9.99 18.21
C VAL A 48 0.87 -9.29 16.94
N PRO A 49 0.18 -9.99 16.03
CA PRO A 49 -0.47 -9.35 14.89
C PRO A 49 -1.50 -8.31 15.33
N VAL A 50 -1.45 -7.13 14.71
CA VAL A 50 -2.32 -5.98 15.02
C VAL A 50 -3.02 -5.52 13.73
N PRO A 51 -4.34 -5.28 13.74
CA PRO A 51 -5.06 -4.92 12.53
C PRO A 51 -4.58 -3.60 11.93
N PRO A 52 -4.37 -3.53 10.60
CA PRO A 52 -4.17 -2.27 9.90
C PRO A 52 -5.51 -1.51 9.82
N PHE A 53 -5.48 -0.20 10.03
CA PHE A 53 -6.68 0.64 10.02
C PHE A 53 -6.75 1.60 8.84
N GLY A 54 -5.61 2.00 8.28
CA GLY A 54 -5.57 2.89 7.12
C GLY A 54 -4.36 2.60 6.24
N CYS A 55 -4.51 2.82 4.94
CA CYS A 55 -3.40 2.77 4.00
C CYS A 55 -3.61 3.72 2.82
N THR A 56 -2.52 4.26 2.30
CA THR A 56 -2.55 5.11 1.09
C THR A 56 -1.24 5.05 0.33
N PHE A 57 -1.34 5.02 -1.00
CA PHE A 57 -0.19 5.20 -1.87
C PHE A 57 0.30 6.65 -1.85
N CYS A 58 1.60 6.84 -1.98
CA CYS A 58 2.22 8.16 -2.08
C CYS A 58 1.76 8.88 -3.36
N THR A 59 1.51 10.18 -3.23
CA THR A 59 1.11 11.04 -4.35
C THR A 59 2.26 11.85 -4.94
N ALA A 60 3.46 11.72 -4.38
CA ALA A 60 4.64 12.40 -4.90
C ALA A 60 5.13 11.74 -6.20
N PRO A 61 5.51 12.52 -7.23
CA PRO A 61 6.04 11.97 -8.47
C PRO A 61 7.21 11.03 -8.22
N THR A 62 7.29 9.93 -8.96
CA THR A 62 8.33 8.89 -8.90
C THR A 62 8.31 8.00 -7.64
N MET A 63 7.40 8.28 -6.70
CA MET A 63 7.30 7.61 -5.41
C MET A 63 5.95 6.91 -5.22
N GLU A 64 5.13 6.83 -6.27
CA GLU A 64 3.77 6.30 -6.27
C GLU A 64 3.70 4.80 -5.92
N HIS A 65 4.83 4.11 -5.99
CA HIS A 65 5.00 2.72 -5.58
C HIS A 65 5.12 2.54 -4.05
N ILE A 66 5.24 3.63 -3.29
CA ILE A 66 5.32 3.61 -1.83
C ILE A 66 3.91 3.56 -1.24
N LEU A 67 3.63 2.52 -0.45
CA LEU A 67 2.40 2.36 0.31
C LEU A 67 2.65 2.68 1.79
N ALA A 68 1.92 3.64 2.35
CA ALA A 68 1.89 3.86 3.79
C ALA A 68 0.76 3.03 4.41
N VAL A 69 1.02 2.41 5.57
CA VAL A 69 0.04 1.63 6.34
C VAL A 69 0.12 2.02 7.80
N ALA A 70 -1.03 2.27 8.42
CA ALA A 70 -1.20 2.55 9.84
C ALA A 70 -1.94 1.41 10.55
N ASN A 71 -1.65 1.18 11.82
CA ASN A 71 -2.31 0.14 12.62
C ASN A 71 -2.95 0.65 13.91
N GLU A 72 -3.65 -0.26 14.60
CA GLU A 72 -4.37 0.01 15.86
C GLU A 72 -3.47 0.43 17.03
N GLU A 73 -2.19 0.05 17.04
CA GLU A 73 -1.25 0.46 18.08
C GLU A 73 -0.54 1.79 17.77
N GLY A 74 -0.81 2.40 16.61
CA GLY A 74 -0.27 3.70 16.22
C GLY A 74 1.08 3.66 15.51
N PHE A 75 1.50 2.48 15.04
CA PHE A 75 2.63 2.35 14.14
C PHE A 75 2.25 2.74 12.71
N VAL A 76 3.20 3.39 12.03
CA VAL A 76 3.14 3.66 10.59
C VAL A 76 4.32 3.01 9.90
N ARG A 77 4.04 2.33 8.78
CA ARG A 77 5.01 1.61 7.96
C ARG A 77 4.94 2.08 6.51
N LEU A 78 6.11 2.18 5.87
CA LEU A 78 6.22 2.44 4.43
C LEU A 78 6.75 1.20 3.72
N TYR A 79 5.98 0.74 2.76
CA TYR A 79 6.29 -0.39 1.91
C TYR A 79 6.62 0.06 0.50
N ASN A 80 7.69 -0.48 -0.07
CA ASN A 80 7.97 -0.42 -1.49
C ASN A 80 7.27 -1.61 -2.19
N THR A 81 6.22 -1.33 -2.94
CA THR A 81 5.39 -2.34 -3.63
C THR A 81 5.96 -2.80 -4.99
N GLU A 82 7.15 -2.31 -5.36
CA GLU A 82 7.92 -2.78 -6.51
C GLU A 82 9.04 -3.75 -6.11
N SER A 83 9.37 -3.83 -4.82
CA SER A 83 10.37 -4.75 -4.30
C SER A 83 9.91 -6.20 -4.45
N GLN A 84 10.60 -6.97 -5.29
CA GLN A 84 10.28 -8.39 -5.58
C GLN A 84 10.65 -9.35 -4.43
N THR A 85 11.32 -8.86 -3.39
CA THR A 85 11.75 -9.67 -2.26
C THR A 85 10.99 -9.27 -1.01
N SER A 86 10.14 -10.16 -0.50
CA SER A 86 9.29 -9.98 0.70
C SER A 86 10.05 -9.40 1.90
N ARG A 87 11.33 -9.78 2.08
CA ARG A 87 12.21 -9.30 3.17
C ARG A 87 12.66 -7.83 3.08
N LYS A 88 12.44 -7.14 1.96
CA LYS A 88 12.85 -5.73 1.74
C LYS A 88 11.69 -4.84 1.30
N THR A 89 10.47 -5.21 1.67
CA THR A 89 9.24 -4.48 1.29
C THR A 89 9.03 -3.30 2.22
N CYS A 90 9.07 -3.51 3.54
CA CYS A 90 9.09 -2.42 4.51
C CYS A 90 10.50 -1.81 4.59
N PHE A 91 10.62 -0.50 4.33
CA PHE A 91 11.90 0.21 4.41
C PHE A 91 11.90 1.30 5.49
N LYS A 92 10.75 1.63 6.06
CA LYS A 92 10.63 2.59 7.16
C LYS A 92 9.44 2.25 8.05
N GLU A 93 9.67 2.32 9.35
CA GLU A 93 8.67 2.09 10.40
C GLU A 93 8.91 3.08 11.53
N TRP A 94 7.84 3.60 12.12
CA TRP A 94 7.93 4.39 13.35
C TRP A 94 6.62 4.33 14.14
N MET A 95 6.74 4.51 15.46
CA MET A 95 5.61 4.80 16.34
C MET A 95 5.20 6.25 16.12
N ALA A 96 4.02 6.48 15.55
CA ALA A 96 3.52 7.83 15.37
C ALA A 96 2.74 8.33 16.58
N HIS A 97 1.98 7.43 17.22
CA HIS A 97 1.11 7.75 18.33
C HIS A 97 0.98 6.57 19.28
N TRP A 98 0.74 6.83 20.56
CA TRP A 98 0.48 5.80 21.58
C TRP A 98 -1.00 5.33 21.57
N ASN A 99 -1.67 5.52 20.44
CA ASN A 99 -3.07 5.18 20.22
C ASN A 99 -3.28 4.88 18.73
N ALA A 100 -4.41 4.29 18.39
CA ALA A 100 -4.78 3.95 17.02
C ALA A 100 -4.69 5.13 16.05
N VAL A 101 -4.03 4.88 14.92
CA VAL A 101 -4.04 5.75 13.74
C VAL A 101 -5.07 5.17 12.77
N PHE A 102 -6.15 5.91 12.53
CA PHE A 102 -7.31 5.44 11.78
C PHE A 102 -7.18 5.66 10.29
N ASP A 103 -6.47 6.71 9.88
CA ASP A 103 -6.31 7.05 8.47
C ASP A 103 -5.00 7.80 8.23
N LEU A 104 -4.55 7.77 6.97
CA LEU A 104 -3.31 8.36 6.49
C LEU A 104 -3.58 9.16 5.22
N ALA A 105 -2.97 10.33 5.10
CA ALA A 105 -3.04 11.13 3.88
C ALA A 105 -1.68 11.72 3.54
N TRP A 106 -1.27 11.60 2.27
CA TRP A 106 -0.08 12.29 1.79
C TRP A 106 -0.40 13.75 1.48
N VAL A 107 0.54 14.65 1.76
CA VAL A 107 0.48 16.01 1.24
C VAL A 107 0.70 15.93 -0.29
N PRO A 108 -0.19 16.52 -1.11
CA PRO A 108 -0.09 16.42 -2.55
C PRO A 108 1.27 16.88 -3.08
N GLY A 109 1.92 16.03 -3.87
CA GLY A 109 3.24 16.31 -4.46
C GLY A 109 4.43 16.26 -3.51
N GLU A 110 4.21 16.03 -2.20
CA GLU A 110 5.27 16.04 -1.19
C GLU A 110 5.46 14.66 -0.54
N LEU A 111 6.67 14.40 -0.05
CA LEU A 111 6.99 13.23 0.78
C LEU A 111 6.67 13.48 2.26
N LYS A 112 5.47 14.01 2.51
CA LYS A 112 4.98 14.35 3.84
C LYS A 112 3.66 13.66 4.10
N LEU A 113 3.59 12.96 5.24
CA LEU A 113 2.43 12.16 5.64
C LEU A 113 1.69 12.84 6.80
N GLN A 114 0.37 12.89 6.69
CA GLN A 114 -0.59 13.31 7.71
C GLN A 114 -1.33 12.08 8.24
N GLN A 115 -1.74 12.12 9.50
CA GLN A 115 -2.36 10.99 10.19
C GLN A 115 -3.60 11.44 10.94
N VAL A 116 -4.64 10.61 10.92
CA VAL A 116 -5.86 10.83 11.69
C VAL A 116 -5.81 9.95 12.93
N ILE A 117 -5.79 10.59 14.09
CA ILE A 117 -5.85 9.94 15.39
C ILE A 117 -7.15 10.26 16.10
N LYS A 118 -7.64 9.32 16.90
CA LYS A 118 -8.69 9.64 17.86
C LYS A 118 -8.07 10.45 19.00
N GLN A 119 -8.54 11.68 19.17
CA GLN A 119 -8.19 12.46 20.35
C GLN A 119 -8.70 11.71 21.59
N PRO A 120 -7.85 11.47 22.61
CA PRO A 120 -8.34 10.99 23.88
C PRO A 120 -9.28 12.07 24.46
N ASN A 121 -10.47 11.65 24.89
CA ASN A 121 -11.33 12.52 25.66
C ASN A 121 -10.60 12.83 26.97
N PHE A 122 -9.96 14.00 27.06
CA PHE A 122 -9.53 14.55 28.34
C PHE A 122 -10.79 15.04 29.07
N GLY A 123 -11.52 14.11 29.67
CA GLY A 123 -12.58 14.44 30.60
C GLY A 123 -11.98 15.08 31.85
N MET A 124 -12.45 16.27 32.21
CA MET A 124 -12.33 16.85 33.54
C MET A 124 -13.15 16.05 34.56
#